data_AF-A0A413LUB7-F1
#
_entry.id   AF-A0A413LUB7-F1
#
_cell.length_a   1.000
_cell.length_b   1.000
_cell.length_c   1.000
_cell.angle_alpha   90.00
_cell.angle_beta   90.00
_cell.angle_gamma   90.00
#
_symmetry.space_group_name_H-M   'P 1'
#
loop_
_entity.id
_entity.type
_entity.pdbx_description
1 polymer ?
#
loop_
_entity_poly.entity_id
_entity_poly.type
_entity_poly.pdbx_seq_one_letter_code
_entity_poly.pdbx_strand_id
1 'polypeptide(L)' 'MIKIVVPEIVAYFVQGTEAPEPEYNCTCGMGVAKEYKCCPYCGAELAWGQVKKPSKEFSKMLERL' A
#
# COMPACT_ATOMS: atom_id res chain seq x y z
N MET A 1 -17.82 15.31 -1.89
CA MET A 1 -17.29 14.59 -0.72
C MET A 1 -15.96 13.98 -1.11
N ILE A 2 -14.87 14.31 -0.42
CA ILE A 2 -13.54 13.73 -0.73
C ILE A 2 -13.49 12.34 -0.09
N LYS A 3 -13.21 11.30 -0.89
CA LYS A 3 -13.09 9.92 -0.40
C LYS A 3 -11.73 9.79 0.27
N ILE A 4 -11.69 9.29 1.51
CA ILE A 4 -10.46 8.98 2.24
C ILE A 4 -10.28 7.47 2.25
N VAL A 5 -9.07 6.98 1.93
CA VAL A 5 -8.76 5.55 1.90
C VAL A 5 -7.43 5.27 2.58
N VAL A 6 -7.29 4.08 3.16
CA VAL A 6 -6.02 3.59 3.68
C VAL A 6 -5.36 2.75 2.57
N PRO A 7 -4.16 3.10 2.10
CA PRO A 7 -3.41 2.26 1.17
C PRO A 7 -3.09 0.89 1.77
N GLU A 8 -3.12 -0.14 0.94
CA GLU A 8 -2.81 -1.51 1.34
C GLU A 8 -1.38 -1.87 0.94
N ILE A 9 -0.62 -2.51 1.85
CA ILE A 9 0.70 -3.07 1.50
C ILE A 9 0.46 -4.35 0.70
N VAL A 10 0.99 -4.41 -0.52
CA VAL A 10 0.74 -5.51 -1.47
C VAL A 10 1.99 -6.31 -1.83
N ALA A 11 3.18 -5.77 -1.57
CA ALA A 11 4.45 -6.46 -1.74
C ALA A 11 5.51 -5.90 -0.78
N TYR A 12 6.58 -6.65 -0.60
CA TYR A 12 7.83 -6.19 0.00
C TYR A 12 8.93 -6.36 -1.04
N PHE A 13 9.56 -5.26 -1.44
CA PHE A 13 10.71 -5.26 -2.34
C PHE A 13 12.00 -5.33 -1.52
N VAL A 14 12.87 -6.27 -1.84
CA VAL A 14 14.16 -6.44 -1.14
C VAL A 14 15.28 -6.08 -2.10
N GLN A 15 16.03 -5.02 -1.81
CA GLN A 15 17.26 -4.67 -2.52
C GLN A 15 18.48 -5.12 -1.70
N GLY A 16 19.05 -6.26 -2.07
CA GLY A 16 20.27 -6.77 -1.44
C GLY A 16 20.09 -7.08 0.05
N THR A 17 20.85 -6.38 0.90
CA THR A 17 20.84 -6.56 2.36
C THR A 17 19.99 -5.52 3.09
N GLU A 18 19.31 -4.61 2.37
CA GLU A 18 18.48 -3.58 2.96
C GLU A 18 17.18 -4.14 3.52
N ALA A 19 16.57 -3.40 4.45
CA ALA A 19 15.26 -3.76 4.98
C ALA A 19 14.23 -3.76 3.85
N PRO A 20 13.29 -4.73 3.81
CA PRO A 20 12.30 -4.80 2.74
C PRO A 20 11.43 -3.53 2.70
N GLU A 21 11.36 -2.89 1.54
CA GLU A 21 10.51 -1.72 1.32
C GLU A 21 9.10 -2.16 0.88
N PRO A 22 8.05 -1.70 1.57
CA PRO A 22 6.68 -2.04 1.18
C PRO A 22 6.22 -1.29 -0.08
N GLU A 23 5.56 -2.01 -0.98
CA GLU A 23 4.78 -1.42 -2.07
C GLU A 23 3.30 -1.30 -1.70
N TYR A 24 2.64 -0.25 -2.18
CA TYR A 24 1.28 0.10 -1.77
C TYR A 24 0.33 0.22 -2.95
N ASN A 25 -0.90 -0.26 -2.75
CA ASN A 25 -2.02 0.02 -3.64
C ASN A 25 -3.08 0.87 -2.93
N CYS A 26 -3.69 1.79 -3.69
CA CYS A 26 -4.95 2.39 -3.32
C CYS A 26 -6.07 1.34 -3.41
N THR A 27 -7.18 1.54 -2.70
CA THR A 27 -8.36 0.66 -2.79
C THR A 27 -9.03 0.64 -4.17
N CYS A 28 -8.65 1.54 -5.08
CA CYS A 28 -9.03 1.44 -6.50
C CYS A 28 -8.18 0.43 -7.30
N GLY A 29 -7.20 -0.23 -6.67
CA GLY A 29 -6.33 -1.23 -7.28
C GLY A 29 -5.05 -0.67 -7.90
N MET A 30 -4.87 0.66 -7.91
CA MET A 30 -3.70 1.29 -8.52
C MET A 30 -2.56 1.52 -7.52
N GLY A 31 -1.33 1.30 -7.98
CA GLY A 31 -0.11 1.55 -7.21
C GLY A 31 0.03 3.02 -6.82
N VAL A 32 0.45 3.26 -5.57
CA VAL A 32 0.66 4.58 -4.99
C VAL A 32 1.95 4.61 -4.17
N ALA A 33 2.58 5.79 -4.10
CA ALA A 33 3.81 6.02 -3.35
C ALA A 33 3.56 6.98 -2.17
N LYS A 34 4.36 6.90 -1.10
CA LYS A 34 4.14 7.64 0.17
C LYS A 34 4.14 9.16 -0.02
N GLU A 35 4.77 9.66 -1.07
CA GLU A 35 4.85 11.07 -1.41
C GLU A 35 3.50 11.62 -1.90
N TYR A 36 2.58 10.75 -2.31
CA TYR A 36 1.28 11.15 -2.84
C TYR A 36 0.31 11.46 -1.71
N LYS A 37 -0.22 12.68 -1.67
CA LYS A 37 -1.31 13.05 -0.74
C LYS A 37 -2.66 12.43 -1.15
N CYS A 38 -2.89 12.32 -2.46
CA CYS A 38 -4.09 11.72 -3.04
C CYS A 38 -3.73 10.70 -4.12
N CYS A 39 -4.58 9.70 -4.33
CA CYS A 39 -4.45 8.75 -5.43
C CYS A 39 -4.56 9.51 -6.77
N PRO A 40 -3.55 9.43 -7.65
CA PRO A 40 -3.57 10.14 -8.93
C PRO A 40 -4.63 9.62 -9.90
N TYR A 41 -5.21 8.45 -9.63
CA TYR A 41 -6.19 7.80 -10.50
C TYR A 41 -7.65 8.03 -10.08
N CYS A 42 -7.96 7.89 -8.78
CA CYS A 42 -9.33 8.01 -8.28
C CYS A 42 -9.58 9.27 -7.44
N GLY A 43 -8.55 10.07 -7.18
CA GLY A 43 -8.64 11.32 -6.41
C GLY A 43 -8.86 11.14 -4.90
N ALA A 44 -8.84 9.90 -4.39
CA ALA A 44 -9.01 9.65 -2.96
C ALA A 44 -7.80 10.13 -2.14
N GLU A 45 -8.03 10.74 -0.99
CA GLU A 45 -6.97 11.10 -0.04
C GLU A 45 -6.39 9.84 0.61
N LEU A 46 -5.07 9.77 0.72
CA LEU A 46 -4.34 8.60 1.19
C LEU A 46 -3.96 8.77 2.66
N ALA A 47 -4.61 8.00 3.53
CA ALA A 47 -4.42 8.08 4.98
C ALA A 47 -3.19 7.27 5.46
N TRP A 48 -1.99 7.73 5.09
CA TRP A 48 -0.73 7.04 5.38
C TRP A 48 -0.49 6.71 6.86
N GLY A 49 -0.92 7.59 7.78
CA GLY A 49 -0.79 7.36 9.23
C GLY A 49 -1.61 6.17 9.76
N GLN A 50 -2.50 5.59 8.95
CA GLN A 50 -3.32 4.44 9.31
C GLN A 50 -2.83 3.12 8.68
N VAL A 51 -1.78 3.17 7.85
CA VAL A 51 -1.21 1.99 7.21
C VAL A 51 -0.41 1.20 8.24
N LYS A 52 -0.88 -0.02 8.58
CA LYS A 52 -0.27 -0.85 9.64
C LYS A 52 0.09 -2.27 9.23
N LYS A 53 -0.66 -2.87 8.30
CA LYS A 53 -0.55 -4.30 7.98
C LYS A 53 -0.65 -4.54 6.46
N PRO A 54 -0.03 -5.63 5.97
CA PRO A 54 -0.30 -6.21 4.65
C PRO A 54 -1.78 -6.39 4.34
N SER A 55 -2.13 -6.37 3.05
CA SER A 55 -3.45 -6.80 2.59
C SER A 55 -3.73 -8.24 3.03
N LYS A 56 -5.01 -8.63 3.07
CA LYS A 56 -5.39 -10.00 3.46
C LYS A 56 -4.81 -11.02 2.48
N GLU A 57 -4.82 -10.68 1.20
CA GLU A 57 -4.31 -11.50 0.10
C GLU A 57 -2.79 -11.67 0.22
N PHE A 58 -2.06 -10.58 0.47
CA PHE A 58 -0.61 -10.64 0.63
C PHE A 58 -0.21 -11.37 1.93
N SER A 59 -0.94 -11.15 3.03
CA SER A 59 -0.72 -11.89 4.29
C SER A 59 -0.84 -13.41 4.08
N LYS A 60 -1.91 -13.86 3.40
CA LYS A 60 -2.10 -15.28 3.07
C LYS A 60 -1.02 -15.85 2.16
N MET A 61 -0.45 -15.02 1.29
CA MET A 61 0.68 -15.44 0.45
C MET A 61 1.94 -15.64 1.31
N LEU A 62 2.25 -14.70 2.19
CA LEU A 62 3.41 -14.77 3.09
C LEU A 62 3.36 -15.99 4.03
N GLU A 63 2.17 -16.35 4.51
CA GLU A 63 1.97 -17.56 5.35
C GLU A 63 2.25 -18.89 4.63
N ARG A 64 2.35 -18.88 3.29
CA ARG A 64 2.58 -20.08 2.46
C ARG A 64 4.02 -20.23 1.97
N LEU A 65 4.88 -19.25 2.25
CA LEU A 65 6.31 -19.28 1.96
C LEU A 65 7.06 -20.00 3.09
#